data_AF-A0A9Q0P3I6-F1
#
_entry.id   AF-A0A9Q0P3I6-F1
#
_cell.length_a   1.000
_cell.length_b   1.000
_cell.length_c   1.000
_cell.angle_alpha   90.00
_cell.angle_beta   90.00
_cell.angle_gamma   90.00
#
_symmetry.space_group_name_H-M   'P 1'
#
loop_
_entity.id
_entity.type
_entity.pdbx_description
1 polymer ?
#
loop_
_entity_poly.entity_id
_entity_poly.type
_entity_poly.pdbx_seq_one_letter_code
_entity_poly.pdbx_strand_id
1 'polypeptide(L)'
;MKLIAMEFSSKIMKALLLWISFFQVLFIVSTVSGERSDTRLLLTRNAVSRERHSEEYCAMYDICGAREDGKVLNCPFGSPSVKPDDLLSQKIQSLCPTITGNVCCSEAQFDTLRSQVQQAIPFLVGCPACLRNFLNLFCELTCSPHQSTFINVTTTAKVKGNLTVSGIDFYASDAFGEGLYESCKDVKFGTMNTRALNFIGAGAQNFTEWYAFIGRRAPA
;
A
#
# COMPACT_ATOMS: atom_id res chain seq x y z
N MET A 1 -4.58 2.94 -11.57
CA MET A 1 -3.24 2.33 -11.53
C MET A 1 -3.25 1.18 -10.53
N LYS A 2 -2.59 0.06 -10.82
CA LYS A 2 -2.50 -1.09 -9.91
C LYS A 2 -1.51 -0.84 -8.77
N LEU A 3 -2.00 -0.70 -7.53
CA LEU A 3 -1.17 -0.75 -6.31
C LEU A 3 -1.13 -2.20 -5.82
N ILE A 4 0.06 -2.78 -5.64
CA ILE A 4 0.17 -3.98 -4.83
C ILE A 4 0.18 -3.56 -3.35
N ALA A 5 -0.55 -4.30 -2.50
CA ALA A 5 -0.81 -4.01 -1.08
C ALA A 5 0.33 -3.19 -0.41
N MET A 6 0.00 -1.94 -0.08
CA MET A 6 0.97 -0.86 0.11
C MET A 6 1.97 -1.13 1.25
N GLU A 7 3.22 -0.73 1.03
CA GLU A 7 4.26 -0.73 2.06
C GLU A 7 5.42 0.20 1.70
N PHE A 8 5.93 0.98 2.66
CA PHE A 8 7.25 1.60 2.55
C PHE A 8 8.38 0.64 2.96
N SER A 9 9.11 0.11 1.98
CA SER A 9 10.25 -0.75 2.24
C SER A 9 11.48 0.03 2.71
N SER A 10 11.60 0.21 4.03
CA SER A 10 12.80 0.78 4.69
C SER A 10 14.11 0.01 4.40
N LYS A 11 14.00 -1.24 3.92
CA LYS A 11 15.15 -2.12 3.63
C LYS A 11 16.15 -1.56 2.60
N ILE A 12 15.75 -0.63 1.74
CA ILE A 12 16.62 -0.01 0.73
C ILE A 12 17.90 0.60 1.36
N MET A 13 17.81 1.17 2.57
CA MET A 13 18.96 1.80 3.23
C MET A 13 20.04 0.82 3.73
N LYS A 14 19.73 -0.49 3.84
CA LYS A 14 20.71 -1.52 4.22
C LYS A 14 21.40 -2.19 3.03
N ALA A 15 20.82 -2.12 1.83
CA ALA A 15 21.36 -2.77 0.63
C ALA A 15 22.69 -2.15 0.15
N LEU A 16 22.89 -0.84 0.39
CA LEU A 16 24.04 -0.09 -0.13
C LEU A 16 25.40 -0.49 0.48
N LEU A 17 25.41 -1.21 1.60
CA LEU A 17 26.63 -1.62 2.32
C LEU A 17 27.11 -3.05 2.01
N LEU A 18 26.36 -3.84 1.23
CA LEU A 18 26.69 -5.24 0.94
C LEU A 18 27.05 -5.50 -0.53
N TRP A 19 27.01 -4.47 -1.39
CA TRP A 19 27.15 -4.63 -2.84
C TRP A 19 28.59 -4.92 -3.33
N ILE A 20 29.59 -4.83 -2.44
CA ILE A 20 31.02 -4.97 -2.78
C ILE A 20 31.50 -6.44 -2.77
N SER A 21 30.73 -7.38 -2.21
CA SER A 21 31.24 -8.72 -1.83
C SER A 21 30.59 -9.92 -2.52
N PHE A 22 29.75 -9.73 -3.54
CA PHE A 22 29.05 -10.82 -4.23
C PHE A 22 29.02 -10.67 -5.76
N PHE A 23 30.21 -10.70 -6.36
CA PHE A 23 30.40 -10.92 -7.80
C PHE A 23 31.31 -12.14 -7.98
N GLN A 24 31.07 -12.95 -9.03
CA GLN A 24 31.42 -14.39 -9.11
C GLN A 24 30.51 -15.25 -8.17
N VAL A 25 30.02 -16.44 -8.54
CA VAL A 25 30.32 -17.35 -9.68
C VAL A 25 29.04 -17.68 -10.48
N LEU A 26 29.18 -18.09 -11.76
CA LEU A 26 28.09 -18.37 -12.71
C LEU A 26 27.80 -19.88 -12.94
N PHE A 27 26.54 -20.18 -13.31
CA PHE A 27 26.05 -21.19 -14.30
C PHE A 27 26.20 -22.72 -14.13
N ILE A 28 25.03 -23.40 -14.04
CA ILE A 28 24.64 -24.76 -14.51
C ILE A 28 23.09 -24.67 -14.77
N VAL A 29 22.34 -25.11 -15.82
CA VAL A 29 22.37 -26.13 -16.91
C VAL A 29 21.54 -27.41 -16.59
N SER A 30 20.52 -27.89 -17.34
CA SER A 30 19.75 -27.35 -18.49
C SER A 30 18.44 -28.14 -18.83
N THR A 31 17.38 -27.43 -19.26
CA THR A 31 16.35 -27.79 -20.29
C THR A 31 15.31 -28.95 -20.14
N VAL A 32 14.13 -28.74 -20.80
CA VAL A 32 13.15 -29.71 -21.42
C VAL A 32 11.74 -29.95 -20.78
N SER A 33 10.72 -29.69 -21.62
CA SER A 33 9.29 -30.12 -21.80
C SER A 33 8.42 -30.90 -20.77
N GLY A 34 7.09 -30.67 -20.85
CA GLY A 34 6.01 -31.56 -20.32
C GLY A 34 4.58 -31.00 -20.51
N GLU A 35 3.58 -31.84 -20.84
CA GLU A 35 2.23 -31.45 -21.34
C GLU A 35 1.04 -31.55 -20.34
N ARG A 36 0.09 -30.59 -20.46
CA ARG A 36 -1.38 -30.75 -20.63
C ARG A 36 -2.31 -31.46 -19.58
N SER A 37 -3.51 -30.88 -19.42
CA SER A 37 -4.79 -31.49 -18.93
C SER A 37 -4.90 -31.85 -17.43
N ASP A 38 -6.09 -31.98 -16.81
CA ASP A 38 -7.47 -31.81 -17.34
C ASP A 38 -8.47 -31.20 -16.33
N THR A 39 -9.70 -30.98 -16.81
CA THR A 39 -10.84 -30.34 -16.12
C THR A 39 -11.38 -31.15 -14.94
N ARG A 40 -11.70 -30.48 -13.83
CA ARG A 40 -12.70 -30.97 -12.86
C ARG A 40 -13.71 -29.90 -12.46
N LEU A 41 -14.97 -30.20 -12.73
CA LEU A 41 -16.14 -29.42 -12.30
C LEU A 41 -16.32 -29.56 -10.78
N LEU A 42 -16.28 -28.45 -10.04
CA LEU A 42 -16.74 -28.38 -8.65
C LEU A 42 -17.66 -27.18 -8.44
N LEU A 43 -18.89 -27.46 -8.05
CA LEU A 43 -19.87 -26.45 -7.65
C LEU A 43 -19.46 -25.82 -6.31
N THR A 44 -18.65 -24.76 -6.37
CA THR A 44 -18.40 -23.88 -5.24
C THR A 44 -19.21 -22.59 -5.37
N ARG A 45 -19.70 -22.12 -4.23
CA ARG A 45 -20.72 -21.08 -4.06
C ARG A 45 -20.24 -19.72 -4.59
N ASN A 46 -20.45 -19.45 -5.88
CA ASN A 46 -20.27 -18.14 -6.52
C ASN A 46 -21.33 -17.12 -6.03
N ALA A 47 -21.33 -16.85 -4.73
CA ALA A 47 -21.75 -15.57 -4.21
C ALA A 47 -20.68 -14.54 -4.62
N VAL A 48 -20.71 -14.15 -5.90
CA VAL A 48 -20.04 -12.93 -6.34
C VAL A 48 -20.75 -11.80 -5.61
N SER A 49 -20.15 -11.33 -4.51
CA SER A 49 -20.49 -10.05 -3.92
C SER A 49 -20.31 -9.02 -5.03
N ARG A 50 -21.42 -8.48 -5.56
CA ARG A 50 -21.36 -7.42 -6.57
C ARG A 50 -20.47 -6.32 -6.01
N GLU A 51 -19.43 -5.96 -6.75
CA GLU A 51 -18.51 -4.91 -6.37
C GLU A 51 -19.33 -3.63 -6.16
N ARG A 52 -19.44 -3.22 -4.90
CA ARG A 52 -20.26 -2.07 -4.49
C ARG A 52 -19.32 -0.90 -4.31
N HIS A 53 -19.36 0.00 -5.28
CA HIS A 53 -18.70 1.29 -5.23
C HIS A 53 -19.74 2.32 -4.78
N SER A 54 -19.67 2.77 -3.52
CA SER A 54 -20.51 3.83 -2.99
C SER A 54 -19.84 4.56 -1.83
N GLU A 55 -20.33 5.75 -1.53
CA GLU A 55 -20.13 6.38 -0.21
C GLU A 55 -20.48 5.41 0.92
N GLU A 56 -19.83 5.60 2.07
CA GLU A 56 -19.99 4.77 3.29
C GLU A 56 -19.74 3.26 3.06
N TYR A 57 -18.87 2.90 2.11
CA TYR A 57 -18.57 1.52 1.75
C TYR A 57 -17.09 1.31 1.38
N CYS A 58 -16.54 0.19 1.84
CA CYS A 58 -15.13 -0.20 1.77
C CYS A 58 -14.90 -1.23 0.64
N ALA A 59 -13.75 -1.16 -0.01
CA ALA A 59 -13.28 -2.21 -0.93
C ALA A 59 -12.70 -3.42 -0.18
N MET A 60 -12.09 -3.17 0.98
CA MET A 60 -11.42 -4.15 1.83
C MET A 60 -11.48 -3.68 3.29
N TYR A 61 -11.66 -4.60 4.23
CA TYR A 61 -11.75 -4.29 5.67
C TYR A 61 -11.12 -5.38 6.54
N ASP A 62 -10.40 -4.98 7.58
CA ASP A 62 -9.64 -5.80 8.52
C ASP A 62 -8.51 -6.67 7.91
N ILE A 63 -7.73 -7.35 8.76
CA ILE A 63 -6.56 -8.15 8.40
C ILE A 63 -6.88 -9.66 8.38
N CYS A 64 -6.63 -10.32 7.25
CA CYS A 64 -6.92 -11.75 7.06
C CYS A 64 -5.67 -12.66 7.10
N GLY A 65 -4.46 -12.12 7.11
CA GLY A 65 -3.24 -12.94 7.18
C GLY A 65 -1.96 -12.11 7.19
N ALA A 66 -0.81 -12.79 7.17
CA ALA A 66 0.50 -12.16 7.07
C ALA A 66 1.47 -12.97 6.21
N ARG A 67 2.29 -12.27 5.43
CA ARG A 67 3.42 -12.78 4.64
C ARG A 67 4.50 -13.36 5.56
N GLU A 68 5.43 -14.14 5.01
CA GLU A 68 6.56 -14.70 5.77
C GLU A 68 7.57 -13.64 6.26
N ASP A 69 7.58 -12.44 5.67
CA ASP A 69 8.31 -11.27 6.18
C ASP A 69 7.54 -10.49 7.26
N GLY A 70 6.52 -11.10 7.87
CA GLY A 70 5.74 -10.57 8.99
C GLY A 70 4.63 -9.58 8.61
N LYS A 71 4.51 -9.26 7.32
CA LYS A 71 3.68 -8.14 6.84
C LYS A 71 2.23 -8.57 6.67
N VAL A 72 1.34 -7.90 7.39
CA VAL A 72 -0.11 -8.14 7.36
C VAL A 72 -0.72 -7.85 5.99
N LEU A 73 -1.83 -8.53 5.69
CA LEU A 73 -2.59 -8.39 4.44
C LEU A 73 -4.09 -8.27 4.76
N ASN A 74 -4.75 -7.30 4.12
CA ASN A 74 -6.17 -7.03 4.29
C ASN A 74 -7.05 -8.19 3.81
N CYS A 75 -8.25 -8.33 4.38
CA CYS A 75 -9.29 -9.20 3.83
C CYS A 75 -9.85 -8.60 2.52
N PRO A 76 -10.16 -9.42 1.51
CA PRO A 76 -10.63 -8.95 0.20
C PRO A 76 -12.15 -8.75 0.13
N PHE A 77 -12.80 -8.58 1.29
CA PHE A 77 -14.25 -8.48 1.39
C PHE A 77 -14.61 -7.03 1.72
N GLY A 78 -15.35 -6.39 0.82
CA GLY A 78 -15.90 -5.05 1.05
C GLY A 78 -17.08 -5.07 2.02
N SER A 79 -17.15 -4.05 2.88
CA SER A 79 -18.16 -3.88 3.93
C SER A 79 -18.70 -2.45 3.94
N PRO A 80 -19.81 -2.15 4.62
CA PRO A 80 -20.09 -0.77 5.04
C PRO A 80 -18.93 -0.21 5.87
N SER A 81 -18.68 1.09 5.77
CA SER A 81 -17.77 1.78 6.69
C SER A 81 -18.36 1.79 8.11
N VAL A 82 -17.49 1.77 9.13
CA VAL A 82 -17.91 1.66 10.53
C VAL A 82 -17.59 2.93 11.30
N LYS A 83 -18.43 3.28 12.29
CA LYS A 83 -18.06 4.33 13.25
C LYS A 83 -16.94 3.78 14.16
N PRO A 84 -15.77 4.42 14.22
CA PRO A 84 -14.74 4.03 15.20
C PRO A 84 -15.19 4.38 16.62
N ASP A 85 -14.65 3.69 17.62
CA ASP A 85 -14.73 4.13 19.02
C ASP A 85 -13.92 5.42 19.25
N ASP A 86 -14.11 6.05 20.41
CA ASP A 86 -13.52 7.36 20.71
C ASP A 86 -11.98 7.32 20.78
N LEU A 87 -11.36 6.17 21.12
CA LEU A 87 -9.90 6.02 21.17
C LEU A 87 -9.32 5.86 19.76
N LEU A 88 -9.92 5.00 18.94
CA LEU A 88 -9.55 4.84 17.53
C LEU A 88 -9.81 6.14 16.74
N SER A 89 -10.90 6.85 17.03
CA SER A 89 -11.19 8.16 16.43
C SER A 89 -10.08 9.18 16.74
N GLN A 90 -9.65 9.28 18.01
CA GLN A 90 -8.52 10.14 18.41
C GLN A 90 -7.19 9.71 17.75
N LYS A 91 -6.90 8.40 17.68
CA LYS A 91 -5.74 7.86 16.95
C LYS A 91 -5.75 8.32 15.49
N ILE A 92 -6.89 8.17 14.80
CA ILE A 92 -7.06 8.54 13.39
C ILE A 92 -6.89 10.05 13.21
N GLN A 93 -7.56 10.89 14.00
CA GLN A 93 -7.41 12.36 13.92
C GLN A 93 -5.96 12.84 14.10
N SER A 94 -5.16 12.14 14.93
CA SER A 94 -3.75 12.50 15.18
C SER A 94 -2.81 12.25 13.98
N LEU A 95 -3.22 11.49 12.96
CA LEU A 95 -2.40 11.15 11.78
C LEU A 95 -3.07 11.55 10.46
N CYS A 96 -4.40 11.44 10.43
CA CYS A 96 -5.28 11.56 9.29
C CYS A 96 -6.41 12.59 9.57
N PRO A 97 -6.08 13.88 9.81
CA PRO A 97 -7.06 14.90 10.25
C PRO A 97 -8.12 15.27 9.19
N THR A 98 -8.03 14.69 7.99
CA THR A 98 -9.00 14.78 6.90
C THR A 98 -10.09 13.70 6.98
N ILE A 99 -9.78 12.56 7.61
CA ILE A 99 -10.70 11.42 7.72
C ILE A 99 -11.63 11.64 8.92
N THR A 100 -12.92 11.85 8.66
CA THR A 100 -13.92 12.18 9.70
C THR A 100 -15.16 11.31 9.57
N GLY A 101 -15.83 11.02 10.69
CA GLY A 101 -17.04 10.18 10.72
C GLY A 101 -16.72 8.68 10.75
N ASN A 102 -17.30 7.93 9.82
CA ASN A 102 -17.06 6.50 9.67
C ASN A 102 -15.73 6.24 8.93
N VAL A 103 -15.20 5.02 9.04
CA VAL A 103 -13.91 4.62 8.48
C VAL A 103 -13.92 3.21 7.91
N CYS A 104 -12.98 2.95 6.99
CA CYS A 104 -12.76 1.64 6.36
C CYS A 104 -11.52 0.88 6.89
N CYS A 105 -11.09 1.19 8.12
CA CYS A 105 -9.96 0.53 8.75
C CYS A 105 -10.26 0.07 10.20
N SER A 106 -9.84 -1.15 10.54
CA SER A 106 -9.79 -1.61 11.94
C SER A 106 -8.60 -0.97 12.68
N GLU A 107 -8.59 -1.01 14.02
CA GLU A 107 -7.47 -0.48 14.81
C GLU A 107 -6.11 -1.08 14.40
N ALA A 108 -6.08 -2.38 14.11
CA ALA A 108 -4.88 -3.08 13.66
C ALA A 108 -4.42 -2.62 12.27
N GLN A 109 -5.34 -2.28 11.37
CA GLN A 109 -5.01 -1.64 10.08
C GLN A 109 -4.47 -0.22 10.27
N PHE A 110 -5.06 0.56 11.18
CA PHE A 110 -4.60 1.93 11.46
C PHE A 110 -3.19 1.95 12.10
N ASP A 111 -2.92 1.13 13.13
CA ASP A 111 -1.60 1.09 13.74
C ASP A 111 -0.54 0.47 12.78
N THR A 112 -0.96 -0.38 11.83
CA THR A 112 -0.11 -0.80 10.69
C THR A 112 0.22 0.38 9.77
N LEU A 113 -0.78 1.13 9.32
CA LEU A 113 -0.62 2.36 8.50
C LEU A 113 0.35 3.32 9.19
N ARG A 114 0.13 3.60 10.48
CA ARG A 114 0.96 4.47 11.31
C ARG A 114 2.42 4.02 11.35
N SER A 115 2.66 2.74 11.61
CA SER A 115 4.00 2.13 11.63
C SER A 115 4.73 2.23 10.28
N GLN A 116 4.00 2.07 9.17
CA GLN A 116 4.57 2.22 7.83
C GLN A 116 4.93 3.68 7.52
N VAL A 117 4.01 4.63 7.69
CA VAL A 117 4.28 6.04 7.33
C VAL A 117 5.29 6.69 8.25
N GLN A 118 5.38 6.29 9.54
CA GLN A 118 6.39 6.78 10.49
C GLN A 118 7.83 6.57 10.00
N GLN A 119 8.09 5.55 9.18
CA GLN A 119 9.42 5.31 8.59
C GLN A 119 9.77 6.33 7.49
N ALA A 120 8.77 6.97 6.87
CA ALA A 120 8.96 8.01 5.85
C ALA A 120 9.01 9.43 6.44
N ILE A 121 8.39 9.66 7.61
CA ILE A 121 8.31 10.98 8.27
C ILE A 121 9.68 11.71 8.35
N PRO A 122 10.81 11.08 8.75
CA PRO A 122 12.10 11.78 8.87
C PRO A 122 12.62 12.40 7.57
N PHE A 123 12.22 11.91 6.40
CA PHE A 123 12.56 12.49 5.10
C PHE A 123 11.68 13.71 4.75
N LEU A 124 10.52 13.85 5.40
CA LEU A 124 9.46 14.80 5.04
C LEU A 124 9.22 15.92 6.06
N VAL A 125 9.69 15.80 7.31
CA VAL A 125 9.52 16.85 8.35
C VAL A 125 10.01 18.24 7.95
N GLY A 126 10.93 18.34 6.98
CA GLY A 126 11.39 19.62 6.42
C GLY A 126 10.34 20.38 5.59
N CYS A 127 9.22 19.74 5.22
CA CYS A 127 8.11 20.38 4.50
C CYS A 127 6.75 19.87 5.01
N PRO A 128 6.08 20.63 5.89
CA PRO A 128 4.77 20.23 6.43
C PRO A 128 3.67 20.02 5.38
N ALA A 129 3.74 20.69 4.22
CA ALA A 129 2.81 20.49 3.12
C ALA A 129 2.99 19.12 2.46
N CYS A 130 4.23 18.77 2.08
CA CYS A 130 4.56 17.43 1.57
C CYS A 130 4.16 16.34 2.57
N LEU A 131 4.53 16.50 3.84
CA LEU A 131 4.19 15.52 4.89
C LEU A 131 2.68 15.31 5.02
N ARG A 132 1.87 16.39 4.98
CA ARG A 132 0.40 16.29 5.02
C ARG A 132 -0.18 15.62 3.78
N ASN A 133 0.23 16.03 2.59
CA ASN A 133 -0.25 15.44 1.34
C ASN A 133 0.12 13.95 1.25
N PHE A 134 1.35 13.61 1.64
CA PHE A 134 1.85 12.25 1.70
C PHE A 134 1.04 11.40 2.68
N LEU A 135 0.83 11.86 3.92
CA LEU A 135 -0.01 11.16 4.88
C LEU A 135 -1.44 10.98 4.34
N ASN A 136 -2.01 12.01 3.72
CA ASN A 136 -3.37 11.95 3.16
C ASN A 136 -3.55 10.82 2.14
N LEU A 137 -2.58 10.61 1.24
CA LEU A 137 -2.61 9.48 0.29
C LEU A 137 -2.82 8.13 1.00
N PHE A 138 -2.06 7.84 2.05
CA PHE A 138 -2.14 6.56 2.76
C PHE A 138 -3.34 6.50 3.72
N CYS A 139 -3.76 7.64 4.28
CA CYS A 139 -4.97 7.77 5.08
C CYS A 139 -6.23 7.48 4.25
N GLU A 140 -6.38 8.07 3.07
CA GLU A 140 -7.52 7.82 2.18
C GLU A 140 -7.56 6.35 1.74
N LEU A 141 -6.42 5.85 1.21
CA LEU A 141 -6.31 4.47 0.73
C LEU A 141 -6.63 3.41 1.81
N THR A 142 -6.36 3.70 3.09
CA THR A 142 -6.57 2.75 4.19
C THR A 142 -7.91 2.94 4.90
N CYS A 143 -8.29 4.17 5.23
CA CYS A 143 -9.33 4.46 6.21
C CYS A 143 -10.53 5.25 5.68
N SER A 144 -10.53 5.75 4.44
CA SER A 144 -11.62 6.60 3.92
C SER A 144 -12.98 5.92 3.97
N PRO A 145 -14.07 6.57 4.44
CA PRO A 145 -15.40 5.97 4.46
C PRO A 145 -15.93 5.59 3.06
N HIS A 146 -15.43 6.24 2.02
CA HIS A 146 -15.81 6.01 0.63
C HIS A 146 -14.73 5.26 -0.17
N GLN A 147 -13.82 4.53 0.49
CA GLN A 147 -12.72 3.78 -0.12
C GLN A 147 -13.12 2.95 -1.35
N SER A 148 -14.33 2.39 -1.37
CA SER A 148 -14.82 1.62 -2.53
C SER A 148 -14.99 2.43 -3.82
N THR A 149 -15.20 3.75 -3.78
CA THR A 149 -15.41 4.55 -5.00
C THR A 149 -14.13 4.76 -5.79
N PHE A 150 -12.96 4.59 -5.16
CA PHE A 150 -11.64 4.79 -5.77
C PHE A 150 -10.68 3.60 -5.64
N ILE A 151 -11.08 2.49 -5.00
CA ILE A 151 -10.32 1.23 -4.94
C ILE A 151 -11.15 0.05 -5.44
N ASN A 152 -10.54 -0.82 -6.26
CA ASN A 152 -11.06 -2.16 -6.55
C ASN A 152 -10.02 -3.26 -6.22
N VAL A 153 -10.45 -4.42 -5.69
CA VAL A 153 -9.58 -5.54 -5.29
C VAL A 153 -9.34 -6.47 -6.47
N THR A 154 -8.31 -6.18 -7.28
CA THR A 154 -8.12 -6.84 -8.58
C THR A 154 -7.34 -8.15 -8.54
N THR A 155 -6.64 -8.50 -7.44
CA THR A 155 -6.08 -9.85 -7.23
C THR A 155 -6.07 -10.25 -5.76
N THR A 156 -6.45 -11.50 -5.49
CA THR A 156 -6.40 -12.13 -4.15
C THR A 156 -5.38 -13.28 -4.12
N ALA A 157 -4.92 -13.65 -2.93
CA ALA A 157 -4.05 -14.80 -2.70
C ALA A 157 -4.52 -15.57 -1.46
N LYS A 158 -4.23 -16.87 -1.39
CA LYS A 158 -4.42 -17.67 -0.17
C LYS A 158 -3.13 -17.70 0.64
N VAL A 159 -3.19 -17.27 1.89
CA VAL A 159 -2.05 -17.23 2.83
C VAL A 159 -2.46 -17.94 4.11
N LYS A 160 -1.76 -19.03 4.44
CA LYS A 160 -2.00 -19.86 5.64
C LYS A 160 -3.48 -20.30 5.79
N GLY A 161 -4.15 -20.53 4.66
CA GLY A 161 -5.56 -20.95 4.54
C GLY A 161 -6.53 -19.81 4.21
N ASN A 162 -6.28 -18.61 4.71
CA ASN A 162 -7.15 -17.44 4.55
C ASN A 162 -7.00 -16.77 3.18
N LEU A 163 -8.07 -16.14 2.70
CA LEU A 163 -8.03 -15.32 1.48
C LEU A 163 -7.66 -13.89 1.83
N THR A 164 -6.69 -13.32 1.11
CA THR A 164 -6.09 -12.00 1.38
C THR A 164 -5.98 -11.17 0.11
N VAL A 165 -6.02 -9.84 0.24
CA VAL A 165 -5.71 -8.90 -0.85
C VAL A 165 -4.24 -9.05 -1.26
N SER A 166 -3.98 -9.24 -2.55
CA SER A 166 -2.62 -9.35 -3.11
C SER A 166 -2.29 -8.29 -4.17
N GLY A 167 -3.31 -7.52 -4.60
CA GLY A 167 -3.21 -6.32 -5.43
C GLY A 167 -4.57 -5.65 -5.59
N ILE A 168 -4.57 -4.33 -5.70
CA ILE A 168 -5.73 -3.46 -5.90
C ILE A 168 -5.49 -2.53 -7.09
N ASP A 169 -6.55 -2.03 -7.70
CA ASP A 169 -6.48 -0.89 -8.61
C ASP A 169 -6.99 0.36 -7.88
N PHE A 170 -6.18 1.41 -7.89
CA PHE A 170 -6.45 2.73 -7.31
C PHE A 170 -6.72 3.75 -8.42
N TYR A 171 -7.79 4.52 -8.29
CA TYR A 171 -8.20 5.56 -9.22
C TYR A 171 -8.05 6.92 -8.55
N ALA A 172 -7.23 7.79 -9.13
CA ALA A 172 -7.00 9.15 -8.65
C ALA A 172 -7.03 10.12 -9.83
N SER A 173 -7.34 11.39 -9.56
CA SER A 173 -7.16 12.45 -10.56
C SER A 173 -5.69 12.83 -10.68
N ASP A 174 -5.27 13.25 -11.88
CA ASP A 174 -3.91 13.73 -12.12
C ASP A 174 -3.56 14.91 -11.19
N ALA A 175 -4.52 15.82 -10.95
CA ALA A 175 -4.36 16.93 -10.02
C ALA A 175 -4.03 16.51 -8.56
N PHE A 176 -4.52 15.35 -8.11
CA PHE A 176 -4.20 14.81 -6.79
C PHE A 176 -2.78 14.22 -6.74
N GLY A 177 -2.36 13.52 -7.80
CA GLY A 177 -1.00 13.00 -7.94
C GLY A 177 0.04 14.12 -8.11
N GLU A 178 -0.23 15.06 -9.01
CA GLU A 178 0.63 16.21 -9.29
C GLU A 178 0.76 17.12 -8.06
N GLY A 179 -0.35 17.42 -7.37
CA GLY A 179 -0.33 18.21 -6.14
C GLY A 179 0.48 17.58 -5.00
N LEU A 180 0.48 16.24 -4.91
CA LEU A 180 1.39 15.51 -4.02
C LEU A 180 2.85 15.64 -4.49
N TYR A 181 3.14 15.34 -5.75
CA TYR A 181 4.51 15.37 -6.29
C TYR A 181 5.14 16.77 -6.19
N GLU A 182 4.44 17.80 -6.66
CA GLU A 182 4.88 19.21 -6.62
C GLU A 182 5.16 19.68 -5.20
N SER A 183 4.34 19.26 -4.21
CA SER A 183 4.58 19.60 -2.80
C SER A 183 5.87 18.99 -2.22
N CYS A 184 6.39 17.93 -2.85
CA CYS A 184 7.46 17.08 -2.35
C CYS A 184 8.77 17.12 -3.16
N LYS A 185 8.73 17.51 -4.44
CA LYS A 185 9.86 17.32 -5.39
C LYS A 185 11.17 17.95 -4.95
N ASP A 186 11.14 19.15 -4.35
CA ASP A 186 12.31 19.91 -3.92
C ASP A 186 12.59 19.79 -2.41
N VAL A 187 11.83 18.95 -1.69
CA VAL A 187 12.03 18.68 -0.26
C VAL A 187 13.33 17.92 -0.07
N LYS A 188 14.16 18.40 0.86
CA LYS A 188 15.48 17.82 1.17
C LYS A 188 15.49 17.10 2.51
N PHE A 189 16.16 15.96 2.55
CA PHE A 189 16.52 15.32 3.82
C PHE A 189 17.67 16.09 4.46
N GLY A 190 17.38 16.81 5.54
CA GLY A 190 18.23 17.90 6.06
C GLY A 190 19.65 17.48 6.46
N THR A 191 19.87 16.23 6.86
CA THR A 191 21.19 15.71 7.25
C THR A 191 22.10 15.36 6.07
N MET A 192 21.54 15.19 4.86
CA MET A 192 22.27 14.73 3.67
C MET A 192 22.21 15.69 2.48
N ASN A 193 21.39 16.75 2.53
CA ASN A 193 21.15 17.70 1.42
C ASN A 193 20.61 17.03 0.13
N THR A 194 20.20 15.77 0.19
CA THR A 194 19.59 14.98 -0.91
C THR A 194 18.07 15.16 -0.96
N ARG A 195 17.46 15.00 -2.14
CA ARG A 195 15.99 15.04 -2.30
C ARG A 195 15.33 13.90 -1.54
N ALA A 196 14.25 14.17 -0.82
CA ALA A 196 13.49 13.19 -0.05
C ALA A 196 12.91 12.07 -0.94
N LEU A 197 12.47 12.42 -2.16
CA LEU A 197 11.99 11.47 -3.17
C LEU A 197 13.01 10.39 -3.56
N ASN A 198 14.31 10.59 -3.34
CA ASN A 198 15.31 9.55 -3.58
C ASN A 198 15.10 8.34 -2.65
N PHE A 199 14.55 8.55 -1.45
CA PHE A 199 14.28 7.51 -0.46
C PHE A 199 12.83 6.98 -0.56
N ILE A 200 11.85 7.88 -0.64
CA ILE A 200 10.41 7.53 -0.58
C ILE A 200 9.75 7.35 -1.95
N GLY A 201 10.47 7.61 -3.04
CA GLY A 201 9.98 7.56 -4.43
C GLY A 201 11.00 7.03 -5.44
N ALA A 202 12.12 6.45 -4.98
CA ALA A 202 13.24 5.99 -5.80
C ALA A 202 13.77 7.01 -6.84
N GLY A 203 13.65 8.31 -6.56
CA GLY A 203 14.12 9.38 -7.45
C GLY A 203 13.16 9.70 -8.62
N ALA A 204 11.87 9.37 -8.50
CA ALA A 204 10.84 9.72 -9.47
C ALA A 204 10.87 11.20 -9.90
N GLN A 205 10.69 11.44 -11.20
CA GLN A 205 10.70 12.76 -11.85
C GLN A 205 9.31 13.35 -12.11
N ASN A 206 8.25 12.61 -11.77
CA ASN A 206 6.84 12.99 -11.88
C ASN A 206 5.98 12.14 -10.94
N PHE A 207 4.71 12.50 -10.76
CA PHE A 207 3.80 11.75 -9.87
C PHE A 207 3.57 10.30 -10.33
N THR A 208 3.55 10.03 -11.64
CA THR A 208 3.27 8.69 -12.19
C THR A 208 4.39 7.71 -11.86
N GLU A 209 5.65 8.12 -11.96
CA GLU A 209 6.81 7.34 -11.51
C GLU A 209 6.80 7.08 -10.01
N TRP A 210 6.40 8.09 -9.21
CA TRP A 210 6.34 7.94 -7.74
C TRP A 210 5.23 6.98 -7.33
N TYR A 211 4.05 7.11 -7.94
CA TYR A 211 2.94 6.18 -7.78
C TYR A 211 3.31 4.76 -8.25
N ALA A 212 4.04 4.62 -9.36
CA ALA A 212 4.57 3.34 -9.82
C ALA A 212 5.69 2.78 -8.91
N PHE A 213 6.35 3.60 -8.08
CA PHE A 213 7.21 3.12 -6.98
C PHE A 213 6.40 2.63 -5.79
N ILE A 214 5.46 3.43 -5.28
CA ILE A 214 4.59 3.07 -4.15
C ILE A 214 3.76 1.81 -4.43
N GLY A 215 3.31 1.63 -5.68
CA GLY A 215 2.53 0.46 -6.11
C GLY A 215 3.32 -0.83 -6.33
N ARG A 216 4.66 -0.80 -6.29
CA ARG A 216 5.48 -2.02 -6.42
C ARG A 216 5.43 -2.83 -5.13
N ARG A 217 5.27 -4.16 -5.26
CA ARG A 217 5.40 -5.07 -4.12
C ARG A 217 6.81 -4.95 -3.53
N ALA A 218 6.89 -4.50 -2.29
CA ALA A 218 8.14 -4.49 -1.55
C ALA A 218 8.75 -5.92 -1.46
N PRO A 219 10.08 -6.05 -1.67
CA PRO A 219 10.78 -7.32 -1.52
C PRO A 219 10.69 -7.85 -0.09
N ALA A 220 11.00 -9.15 0.03
CA ALA A 220 10.95 -9.90 1.29
C ALA A 220 11.98 -9.45 2.33
#